data_AF-A0A3B8QJX6-F1
#
_entry.id   AF-A0A3B8QJX6-F1
#
_cell.length_a   1.000
_cell.length_b   1.000
_cell.length_c   1.000
_cell.angle_alpha   90.00
_cell.angle_beta   90.00
_cell.angle_gamma   90.00
#
_symmetry.space_group_name_H-M   'P 1'
#
loop_
_entity.id
_entity.type
_entity.pdbx_description
1 polymer ?
#
loop_
_entity_poly.entity_id
_entity_poly.type
_entity_poly.pdbx_seq_one_letter_code
_entity_poly.pdbx_strand_id
1 'polypeptide(L)'
;MNPFDAFVARAGERRLGDLLQAQEPGQGTYVFVGVAEDIGIRANLGRAGAADTPEAVFKALATMPLNPWLDGDSVGWLWVDVQEVQAKSQSVHDLDGLRKLTSAADSRVHPAL
;
A
#
# COMPACT_ATOMS: atom_id res chain seq x y z
N MET A 1 -0.89 8.84 -4.94
CA MET A 1 -0.48 8.07 -6.12
C MET A 1 -1.41 6.88 -6.22
N ASN A 2 -1.99 6.60 -7.40
CA ASN A 2 -2.76 5.37 -7.59
C ASN A 2 -1.79 4.26 -8.03
N PRO A 3 -1.69 3.14 -7.28
CA PRO A 3 -0.72 2.07 -7.56
C PRO A 3 -1.04 1.31 -8.86
N PHE A 4 -2.19 1.55 -9.47
CA PHE A 4 -2.64 0.91 -10.70
C PHE A 4 -2.55 1.81 -11.95
N ASP A 5 -2.13 3.08 -11.81
CA ASP A 5 -2.12 4.05 -12.93
C ASP A 5 -1.34 3.57 -14.17
N ALA A 6 -0.26 2.82 -13.94
CA ALA A 6 0.60 2.29 -15.01
C ALA A 6 0.17 0.90 -15.51
N PHE A 7 -0.88 0.31 -14.93
CA PHE A 7 -1.33 -1.01 -15.33
C PHE A 7 -2.09 -0.95 -16.66
N VAL A 8 -1.80 -1.89 -17.56
CA VAL A 8 -2.48 -2.02 -18.84
C VAL A 8 -2.71 -3.51 -19.11
N ALA A 9 -3.97 -3.92 -19.17
CA ALA A 9 -4.32 -5.28 -19.55
C ALA A 9 -4.05 -5.55 -21.05
N ARG A 10 -3.85 -6.82 -21.38
CA ARG A 10 -3.73 -7.26 -22.78
C ARG A 10 -5.09 -7.17 -23.47
N ALA A 11 -5.09 -6.94 -24.78
CA ALA A 11 -6.32 -6.88 -25.57
C ALA A 11 -7.18 -8.14 -25.37
N GLY A 12 -8.46 -7.94 -25.04
CA GLY A 12 -9.42 -9.02 -24.79
C GLY A 12 -9.41 -9.60 -23.37
N GLU A 13 -8.49 -9.19 -22.51
CA GLU A 13 -8.48 -9.56 -21.09
C GLU A 13 -9.16 -8.49 -20.24
N ARG A 14 -9.74 -8.92 -19.11
CA ARG A 14 -10.16 -8.05 -18.02
C ARG A 14 -9.44 -8.51 -16.76
N ARG A 15 -8.70 -7.61 -16.12
CA ARG A 15 -7.86 -7.88 -14.95
C ARG A 15 -8.27 -6.98 -13.80
N LEU A 16 -7.93 -7.39 -12.58
CA LEU A 16 -8.29 -6.65 -11.37
C LEU A 16 -7.69 -5.23 -11.38
N GLY A 17 -6.52 -5.05 -12.00
CA GLY A 17 -5.93 -3.74 -12.20
C GLY A 17 -6.81 -2.78 -12.98
N ASP A 18 -7.54 -3.24 -14.00
CA ASP A 18 -8.48 -2.39 -14.77
C ASP A 18 -9.62 -1.87 -13.89
N LEU A 19 -10.10 -2.71 -12.96
CA LEU A 19 -11.15 -2.35 -12.02
C LEU A 19 -10.63 -1.38 -10.95
N LEU A 20 -9.49 -1.70 -10.33
CA LEU A 20 -8.93 -0.89 -9.24
C LEU A 20 -8.36 0.44 -9.71
N GLN A 21 -7.90 0.54 -10.97
CA GLN A 21 -7.49 1.82 -11.56
C GLN A 21 -8.64 2.82 -11.63
N ALA A 22 -9.88 2.36 -11.87
CA ALA A 22 -11.06 3.20 -11.96
C ALA A 22 -11.68 3.56 -10.59
N GLN A 23 -11.24 2.91 -9.51
CA GLN A 23 -11.74 3.15 -8.16
C GLN A 23 -11.00 4.31 -7.48
N GLU A 24 -11.75 5.14 -6.77
CA GLU A 24 -11.16 6.17 -5.91
C GLU A 24 -10.52 5.52 -4.66
N PRO A 25 -9.43 6.08 -4.12
CA PRO A 25 -8.79 5.55 -2.92
C PRO A 25 -9.77 5.42 -1.75
N GLY A 26 -9.78 4.26 -1.09
CA GLY A 26 -10.65 3.96 0.04
C GLY A 26 -12.06 3.53 -0.32
N GLN A 27 -12.44 3.50 -1.61
CA GLN A 27 -13.73 2.95 -2.03
C GLN A 27 -13.69 1.44 -2.19
N GLY A 28 -14.75 0.77 -1.75
CA GLY A 28 -14.94 -0.67 -1.88
C GLY A 28 -15.36 -1.32 -0.55
N THR A 29 -15.99 -2.49 -0.63
CA THR A 29 -16.39 -3.25 0.57
C THR A 29 -15.17 -3.81 1.32
N TYR A 30 -14.15 -4.24 0.57
CA TYR A 30 -12.88 -4.72 1.10
C TYR A 30 -11.75 -3.89 0.51
N VAL A 31 -10.98 -3.20 1.34
CA VAL A 31 -9.92 -2.28 0.89
C VAL A 31 -8.54 -2.86 1.21
N PHE A 32 -7.70 -3.01 0.18
CA PHE A 32 -6.27 -3.28 0.37
C PHE A 32 -5.56 -1.99 0.77
N VAL A 33 -4.94 -1.97 1.95
CA VAL A 33 -4.24 -0.79 2.48
C VAL A 33 -2.73 -0.99 2.36
N GLY A 34 -2.08 -0.12 1.60
CA GLY A 34 -0.63 -0.07 1.46
C GLY A 34 0.01 0.93 2.40
N VAL A 35 0.95 0.46 3.22
CA VAL A 35 1.80 1.29 4.07
C VAL A 35 3.26 0.92 3.80
N ALA A 36 3.95 1.75 3.02
CA ALA A 36 5.30 1.46 2.54
C ALA A 36 6.36 2.01 3.49
N GLU A 37 6.68 1.26 4.56
CA GLU A 37 7.63 1.67 5.59
C GLU A 37 8.46 0.50 6.16
N ASP A 38 9.65 0.82 6.71
CA ASP A 38 10.54 -0.12 7.41
C ASP A 38 10.81 0.30 8.87
N ILE A 39 10.22 1.40 9.31
CA ILE A 39 10.42 2.05 10.61
C ILE A 39 9.98 1.11 11.73
N GLY A 40 8.74 0.62 11.69
CA GLY A 40 8.20 -0.29 12.70
C GLY A 40 8.95 -1.62 12.75
N ILE A 41 9.35 -2.12 11.59
CA ILE A 41 10.16 -3.35 11.47
C ILE A 41 11.52 -3.17 12.14
N ARG A 42 12.26 -2.09 11.80
CA ARG A 42 13.57 -1.80 12.42
C ARG A 42 13.47 -1.44 13.90
N ALA A 43 12.40 -0.74 14.31
CA ALA A 43 12.12 -0.42 15.72
C ALA A 43 11.93 -1.68 16.58
N ASN A 44 11.60 -2.81 15.96
CA ASN A 44 11.48 -4.14 16.56
C ASN A 44 12.64 -5.09 16.19
N LEU A 45 13.81 -4.53 15.86
CA LEU A 45 15.04 -5.28 15.53
C LEU A 45 14.95 -6.16 14.28
N GLY A 46 13.94 -5.95 13.44
CA GLY A 46 13.81 -6.58 12.14
C GLY A 46 14.75 -6.00 11.09
N ARG A 47 14.84 -6.67 9.93
CA ARG A 47 15.58 -6.20 8.75
C ARG A 47 14.66 -5.36 7.86
N ALA A 48 15.20 -4.32 7.25
CA ALA A 48 14.48 -3.49 6.27
C ALA A 48 14.13 -4.30 4.99
N GLY A 49 13.13 -3.80 4.25
CA GLY A 49 12.60 -4.38 3.01
C GLY A 49 11.06 -4.48 2.98
N ALA A 50 10.38 -4.17 4.08
CA ALA A 50 8.92 -4.13 4.13
C ALA A 50 8.36 -2.96 3.31
N ALA A 51 9.09 -1.85 3.20
CA ALA A 51 8.67 -0.68 2.41
C ALA A 51 8.43 -0.99 0.92
N ASP A 52 9.12 -1.99 0.36
CA ASP A 52 8.95 -2.40 -1.05
C ASP A 52 7.72 -3.30 -1.28
N THR A 53 7.16 -3.85 -0.20
CA THR A 53 6.11 -4.89 -0.28
C THR A 53 4.79 -4.37 -0.84
N PRO A 54 4.24 -3.21 -0.41
CA PRO A 54 2.96 -2.74 -0.93
C PRO A 54 2.93 -2.60 -2.44
N GLU A 55 3.96 -1.98 -3.04
CA GLU A 55 4.04 -1.83 -4.50
C GLU A 55 4.06 -3.19 -5.21
N ALA A 56 4.86 -4.14 -4.72
CA ALA A 56 4.93 -5.48 -5.27
C ALA A 56 3.58 -6.23 -5.18
N VAL A 57 2.89 -6.11 -4.05
CA VAL A 57 1.57 -6.72 -3.84
C VAL A 57 0.53 -6.11 -4.76
N PHE A 58 0.44 -4.78 -4.87
CA PHE A 58 -0.53 -4.15 -5.77
C PHE A 58 -0.27 -4.50 -7.23
N LYS A 59 1.00 -4.56 -7.67
CA LYS A 59 1.35 -5.05 -9.02
C LYS A 59 0.90 -6.49 -9.24
N ALA A 60 1.10 -7.37 -8.27
CA ALA A 60 0.65 -8.75 -8.37
C ALA A 60 -0.89 -8.84 -8.45
N LEU A 61 -1.60 -8.12 -7.57
CA LEU A 61 -3.06 -8.03 -7.57
C LEU A 61 -3.59 -7.54 -8.92
N ALA A 62 -2.95 -6.52 -9.50
CA ALA A 62 -3.36 -5.94 -10.78
C ALA A 62 -3.47 -6.99 -11.90
N THR A 63 -2.60 -8.00 -11.89
CA THR A 63 -2.54 -9.05 -12.91
C THR A 63 -3.59 -10.15 -12.75
N MET A 64 -4.32 -10.19 -11.63
CA MET A 64 -5.31 -11.23 -11.37
C MET A 64 -6.47 -11.13 -12.38
N PRO A 65 -6.91 -12.24 -13.01
CA PRO A 65 -8.09 -12.22 -13.88
C PRO A 65 -9.33 -11.78 -13.13
N LEU A 66 -10.14 -10.91 -13.74
CA LEU A 66 -11.49 -10.67 -13.23
C LEU A 66 -12.36 -11.87 -13.54
N ASN A 67 -13.19 -12.22 -12.58
CA ASN A 67 -14.19 -13.27 -12.70
C ASN A 67 -15.58 -12.70 -12.39
N PRO A 68 -16.67 -13.41 -12.74
CA PRO A 68 -18.03 -12.90 -12.56
C PRO A 68 -18.45 -12.62 -11.11
N TRP A 69 -17.67 -13.06 -10.11
CA TRP A 69 -17.97 -12.87 -8.69
C TRP A 69 -17.27 -11.65 -8.08
N LEU A 70 -16.37 -11.00 -8.82
CA LEU A 70 -15.75 -9.71 -8.46
C LEU A 70 -16.42 -8.61 -9.26
N ASP A 71 -17.38 -7.92 -8.63
CA ASP A 71 -18.00 -6.72 -9.19
C ASP A 71 -17.21 -5.45 -8.84
N GLY A 72 -17.62 -4.33 -9.45
CA GLY A 72 -16.93 -3.04 -9.40
C GLY A 72 -16.64 -2.55 -7.98
N ASP A 73 -17.57 -2.74 -7.05
CA ASP A 73 -17.55 -2.10 -5.72
C ASP A 73 -17.16 -3.08 -4.58
N SER A 74 -16.88 -4.34 -4.91
CA SER A 74 -16.45 -5.34 -3.93
C SER A 74 -15.09 -5.01 -3.33
N VAL A 75 -14.13 -4.54 -4.14
CA VAL A 75 -12.73 -4.44 -3.76
C VAL A 75 -12.15 -3.08 -4.11
N GLY A 76 -11.39 -2.54 -3.16
CA GLY A 76 -10.77 -1.24 -3.21
C GLY A 76 -9.28 -1.25 -2.90
N TRP A 77 -8.70 -0.08 -2.94
CA TRP A 77 -7.33 0.14 -2.51
C TRP A 77 -7.19 1.48 -1.79
N LEU A 78 -6.21 1.58 -0.90
CA LEU A 78 -5.81 2.82 -0.26
C LEU A 78 -4.30 2.82 -0.08
N TRP A 79 -3.66 3.94 -0.40
CA TRP A 79 -2.24 4.13 -0.17
C TRP A 79 -2.03 5.20 0.91
N VAL A 80 -1.46 4.81 2.06
CA VAL A 80 -1.16 5.76 3.12
C VAL A 80 0.23 6.34 2.87
N ASP A 81 0.31 7.65 2.69
CA ASP A 81 1.58 8.33 2.46
C ASP A 81 2.40 8.48 3.74
N VAL A 82 3.42 7.64 3.86
CA VAL A 82 4.41 7.65 4.95
C VAL A 82 5.81 8.02 4.46
N GLN A 83 5.98 8.46 3.20
CA GLN A 83 7.30 8.64 2.57
C GLN A 83 8.20 9.60 3.33
N GLU A 84 7.65 10.72 3.79
CA GLU A 84 8.40 11.71 4.55
C GLU A 84 8.91 11.15 5.91
N VAL A 85 8.09 10.34 6.59
CA VAL A 85 8.48 9.72 7.87
C VAL A 85 9.53 8.63 7.63
N GLN A 86 9.34 7.83 6.59
CA GLN A 86 10.30 6.82 6.14
C GLN A 86 11.64 7.46 5.76
N ALA A 87 11.65 8.60 5.06
CA ALA A 87 12.88 9.32 4.72
C ALA A 87 13.60 9.83 5.97
N LYS A 88 12.88 10.43 6.92
CA LYS A 88 13.44 10.88 8.21
C LYS A 88 14.07 9.72 9.00
N SER A 89 13.50 8.53 8.91
CA SER A 89 14.00 7.36 9.64
C SER A 89 15.34 6.81 9.13
N GLN A 90 15.83 7.26 7.97
CA GLN A 90 17.11 6.81 7.41
C GLN A 90 18.31 7.37 8.17
N SER A 91 18.16 8.55 8.79
CA SER A 91 19.19 9.18 9.63
C SER A 91 19.06 8.81 11.11
N VAL A 92 18.13 7.92 11.47
CA VAL A 92 17.88 7.50 12.86
C VAL A 92 18.37 6.07 13.04
N HIS A 93 19.24 5.87 14.03
CA HIS A 93 19.91 4.60 14.27
C HIS A 93 19.67 4.03 15.68
N ASP A 94 19.01 4.78 16.56
CA ASP A 94 18.61 4.33 17.89
C ASP A 94 17.13 3.88 17.91
N LEU A 95 16.82 2.93 18.79
CA LEU A 95 15.49 2.32 18.86
C LEU A 95 14.41 3.30 19.32
N ASP A 96 14.73 4.22 20.22
CA ASP A 96 13.73 5.15 20.75
C ASP A 96 13.33 6.20 19.70
N GLY A 97 14.29 6.67 18.90
CA GLY A 97 14.05 7.48 17.73
C GLY A 97 13.19 6.76 16.69
N LEU A 98 13.49 5.49 16.38
CA LEU A 98 12.68 4.70 15.46
C LEU A 98 11.25 4.50 15.96
N ARG A 99 11.07 4.18 17.25
CA ARG A 99 9.74 4.01 17.87
C ARG A 99 8.90 5.30 17.84
N LYS A 100 9.52 6.46 18.07
CA LYS A 100 8.85 7.77 17.91
C LYS A 100 8.38 7.99 16.47
N LEU A 101 9.20 7.61 15.49
CA LEU A 101 8.83 7.69 14.08
C LEU A 101 7.76 6.67 13.69
N THR A 102 7.73 5.48 14.30
CA THR A 102 6.62 4.53 14.14
C THR A 102 5.31 5.17 14.58
N SER A 103 5.26 5.81 15.75
CA SER A 103 4.05 6.54 16.19
C SER A 103 3.65 7.68 15.25
N ALA A 104 4.62 8.32 14.59
CA ALA A 104 4.33 9.32 13.56
C ALA A 104 3.73 8.69 12.28
N ALA A 105 4.17 7.49 11.89
CA ALA A 105 3.56 6.73 10.81
C ALA A 105 2.14 6.26 11.21
N ASP A 106 1.95 5.77 12.44
CA ASP A 106 0.65 5.35 12.97
C ASP A 106 -0.37 6.49 12.94
N SER A 107 0.07 7.72 13.23
CA SER A 107 -0.77 8.93 13.17
C SER A 107 -1.28 9.24 11.75
N ARG A 108 -0.61 8.73 10.70
CA ARG A 108 -1.07 8.82 9.30
C ARG A 108 -1.97 7.65 8.92
N VAL A 109 -1.73 6.47 9.48
CA VAL A 109 -2.50 5.24 9.20
C VAL A 109 -3.85 5.26 9.90
N HIS A 110 -3.91 5.62 11.18
CA HIS A 110 -5.15 5.59 11.96
C HIS A 110 -6.32 6.37 11.34
N PRO A 111 -6.19 7.62 10.85
CA PRO A 111 -7.31 8.33 10.23
C PRO A 111 -7.70 7.79 8.84
N ALA A 112 -6.88 6.90 8.26
CA ALA A 112 -7.12 6.31 6.94
C ALA A 112 -7.89 4.98 7.02
N LEU A 113 -8.10 4.43 8.21
CA LEU A 113 -8.84 3.20 8.51
C LEU A 113 -10.14 3.51 9.25
#